data_AF-X1L3C9-F1
#
_entry.id   AF-X1L3C9-F1
#
_cell.length_a   1.000
_cell.length_b   1.000
_cell.length_c   1.000
_cell.angle_alpha   90.00
_cell.angle_beta   90.00
_cell.angle_gamma   90.00
#
_symmetry.space_group_name_H-M   'P 1'
#
loop_
_entity.id
_entity.type
_entity.pdbx_description
1 polymer ?
#
loop_
_entity_poly.entity_id
_entity_poly.type
_entity_poly.pdbx_seq_one_letter_code
_entity_poly.pdbx_strand_id
1 'polypeptide(L)' 'KEGKKRQIRRMGKYIGHPVLELRRVQIGPIYLKGVKPGEYRYLNRQEINSLKKIV' A
#
# COMPACT_ATOMS: atom_id res chain seq x y z
N LYS A 1 -1.54 -12.86 0.56
CA LYS A 1 -0.86 -12.04 -0.47
C LYS A 1 -1.73 -12.04 -1.71
N GLU A 2 -2.49 -10.97 -1.95
CA GLU A 2 -3.27 -10.82 -3.18
C GLU A 2 -3.01 -9.45 -3.82
N GLY A 3 -3.58 -9.22 -5.00
CA GLY A 3 -3.37 -8.01 -5.78
C GLY A 3 -4.09 -8.07 -7.11
N LYS A 4 -5.35 -8.54 -7.13
CA LYS A 4 -6.08 -8.74 -8.39
C LYS A 4 -6.32 -7.39 -9.07
N LYS A 5 -6.30 -7.37 -10.41
CA LYS A 5 -6.42 -6.15 -11.22
C LYS A 5 -7.64 -5.31 -10.81
N ARG A 6 -7.39 -4.11 -10.25
CA ARG A 6 -8.43 -3.15 -9.81
C ARG A 6 -9.40 -3.70 -8.74
N GLN A 7 -9.01 -4.69 -7.95
CA GLN A 7 -9.88 -5.39 -6.99
C GLN A 7 -10.71 -4.44 -6.11
N ILE A 8 -10.05 -3.53 -5.39
CA ILE A 8 -10.71 -2.57 -4.48
C ILE A 8 -11.76 -1.73 -5.23
N ARG A 9 -11.43 -1.25 -6.44
CA ARG A 9 -12.36 -0.45 -7.25
C ARG A 9 -13.54 -1.28 -7.76
N ARG A 10 -13.33 -2.56 -8.09
CA ARG A 10 -14.42 -3.47 -8.49
C ARG A 10 -15.35 -3.76 -7.32
N MET A 11 -14.79 -4.00 -6.14
CA MET A 11 -15.56 -4.23 -4.91
C MET A 11 -16.41 -3.01 -4.56
N GLY A 12 -15.82 -1.80 -4.57
CA GLY A 12 -16.57 -0.56 -4.34
C GLY A 12 -17.71 -0.38 -5.34
N LYS A 13 -17.45 -0.58 -6.64
CA LYS A 13 -18.51 -0.52 -7.67
C LYS A 13 -19.63 -1.54 -7.40
N TYR A 14 -19.28 -2.76 -7.00
CA TYR A 14 -20.22 -3.83 -6.75
C TYR A 14 -21.22 -3.49 -5.62
N ILE A 15 -20.75 -2.84 -4.56
CA ILE A 15 -21.60 -2.40 -3.44
C ILE A 15 -22.24 -1.02 -3.63
N GLY A 16 -22.22 -0.47 -4.84
CA GLY A 16 -22.79 0.86 -5.13
C GLY A 16 -21.98 2.04 -4.59
N HIS A 17 -20.72 1.84 -4.20
CA HIS A 17 -19.81 2.89 -3.68
C HIS A 17 -18.55 3.00 -4.55
N PRO A 18 -18.62 3.67 -5.72
CA PRO A 18 -17.47 3.82 -6.61
C PRO A 18 -16.30 4.52 -5.93
N VAL A 19 -15.12 3.90 -6.00
CA VAL A 19 -13.88 4.49 -5.46
C VAL A 19 -13.37 5.58 -6.40
N LEU A 20 -13.40 6.83 -5.94
CA LEU A 20 -12.88 7.99 -6.66
C LEU A 20 -11.35 8.03 -6.57
N GLU A 21 -10.81 8.15 -5.35
CA GLU A 21 -9.39 8.13 -5.07
C GLU A 21 -8.99 6.84 -4.34
N LEU A 22 -7.81 6.30 -4.67
CA LEU A 22 -7.25 5.14 -3.96
C LEU A 22 -5.78 5.38 -3.71
N ARG A 23 -5.42 5.55 -2.45
CA ARG A 23 -4.04 5.72 -2.00
C ARG A 23 -3.63 4.55 -1.12
N ARG A 24 -2.49 3.95 -1.42
CA ARG A 24 -1.89 2.89 -0.60
C ARG A 24 -0.95 3.54 0.41
N VAL A 25 -1.30 3.44 1.70
CA VAL A 25 -0.55 4.09 2.78
C VAL A 25 0.48 3.17 3.44
N GLN A 26 0.41 1.86 3.20
CA GLN A 26 1.26 0.87 3.84
C GLN A 26 1.41 -0.39 2.98
N ILE A 27 2.56 -1.06 3.09
CA ILE A 27 2.81 -2.42 2.58
C ILE A 27 3.53 -3.21 3.66
N GLY A 28 2.90 -4.26 4.19
CA GLY A 28 3.46 -5.01 5.31
C GLY A 28 3.81 -4.07 6.48
N PRO A 29 5.05 -4.10 7.01
CA PRO A 29 5.45 -3.22 8.11
C PRO A 29 5.88 -1.81 7.65
N ILE A 30 5.86 -1.51 6.35
CA ILE A 30 6.39 -0.26 5.79
C ILE A 30 5.28 0.76 5.53
N TYR A 31 5.41 1.94 6.12
CA TYR A 31 4.46 3.05 5.98
C TYR A 31 4.95 4.11 4.97
N LEU A 32 4.00 4.76 4.28
CA LEU A 32 4.23 5.87 3.35
C LEU A 32 4.64 7.18 4.06
N LYS A 33 4.62 7.22 5.40
CA LYS A 33 4.91 8.42 6.19
C LYS A 33 6.27 9.01 5.79
N GLY A 34 6.29 10.32 5.53
CA GLY A 34 7.51 11.07 5.21
C GLY A 34 7.96 11.02 3.75
N VAL A 35 7.19 10.40 2.84
CA VAL A 35 7.49 10.39 1.39
C VAL A 35 6.46 11.24 0.65
N LYS A 36 6.91 12.26 -0.07
CA LYS A 36 6.01 13.12 -0.86
C LYS A 36 5.59 12.42 -2.16
N PRO A 37 4.49 12.85 -2.80
CA PRO A 37 4.11 12.33 -4.12
C PRO A 37 5.27 12.48 -5.12
N GLY A 38 5.59 11.39 -5.83
CA GLY A 38 6.69 11.36 -6.83
C GLY A 38 8.08 11.10 -6.24
N GLU A 39 8.24 11.13 -4.92
CA GLU A 39 9.52 10.85 -4.27
C GLU A 39 9.66 9.39 -3.84
N TYR A 40 10.89 8.99 -3.55
CA TYR A 40 11.22 7.74 -2.89
C TYR A 40 12.21 7.99 -1.75
N ARG A 41 12.31 7.03 -0.84
CA ARG A 41 13.33 7.01 0.20
C ARG A 41 13.88 5.60 0.37
N TYR A 42 15.10 5.51 0.88
CA TYR A 42 15.63 4.23 1.33
C TYR A 42 14.92 3.78 2.62
N LEU A 43 14.80 2.46 2.78
CA LEU A 43 14.33 1.85 4.01
C LEU A 43 15.45 1.91 5.06
N ASN A 44 15.07 2.17 6.30
CA ASN A 44 16.03 2.08 7.40
C ASN A 44 16.27 0.61 7.81
N ARG A 45 17.29 0.36 8.64
CA ARG A 45 17.64 -1.01 9.07
C ARG A 45 16.49 -1.72 9.81
N GLN A 46 15.70 -1.00 10.60
CA GLN A 46 14.58 -1.58 11.35
C GLN A 46 13.48 -2.03 10.39
N GLU A 47 13.14 -1.21 9.40
CA GLU A 47 12.17 -1.50 8.34
C GLU A 47 12.58 -2.73 7.51
N ILE A 48 13.86 -2.79 7.13
CA ILE A 48 14.41 -3.96 6.42
C ILE A 48 14.26 -5.23 7.25
N ASN A 49 14.64 -5.18 8.53
CA ASN A 49 14.56 -6.33 9.42
C ASN A 49 13.10 -6.78 9.64
N SER A 50 12.18 -5.84 9.84
CA SER A 50 10.75 -6.14 9.96
C SER A 50 10.19 -6.78 8.69
N LEU A 51 10.60 -6.30 7.51
CA LEU A 51 10.16 -6.87 6.24
C LEU A 51 10.67 -8.31 6.08
N LYS A 52 11.95 -8.56 6.39
CA LYS A 52 12.55 -9.90 6.33
C LYS A 52 11.89 -10.92 7.26
N LYS A 53 11.30 -10.51 8.38
CA LYS A 53 10.58 -11.41 9.30
C LYS A 53 9.22 -11.88 8.78
N ILE A 54 8.64 -11.16 7.82
CA ILE A 54 7.27 -11.39 7.31
C ILE A 54 7.28 -12.13 5.96
N VAL A 55 8.45 -12.19 5.32
CA VAL A 55 8.68 -12.95 4.09
C VAL A 55 9.08 -14.36 4.46
#